data_AF-A0A8E4IL92-F1
#
_entry.id   AF-A0A8E4IL92-F1
#
_cell.length_a   1.000
_cell.length_b   1.000
_cell.length_c   1.000
_cell.angle_alpha   90.00
_cell.angle_beta   90.00
_cell.angle_gamma   90.00
#
_symmetry.space_group_name_H-M   'P 1'
#
loop_
_entity.id
_entity.type
_entity.pdbx_description
1 polymer ?
#
loop_
_entity_poly.entity_id
_entity_poly.type
_entity_poly.pdbx_seq_one_letter_code
_entity_poly.pdbx_strand_id
1 'polypeptide(L)' 'MRKLKMMLCVMMLSLVVVGCASEQSVRPCVKPSPPPAWMMQSAPDWQTPLNGIISPSEID' A
#
# COMPACT_ATOMS: atom_id res chain seq x y z
N MET A 1 23.70 -35.34 20.72
CA MET A 1 23.40 -33.89 20.82
C MET A 1 24.31 -32.99 19.98
N ARG A 2 25.66 -33.16 20.01
CA ARG A 2 26.61 -32.27 19.31
C ARG A 2 26.40 -32.20 17.77
N LYS A 3 26.15 -33.34 17.12
CA LYS A 3 25.90 -33.42 15.67
C LYS A 3 24.62 -32.70 15.24
N LEU A 4 23.51 -32.93 15.97
CA LEU A 4 22.23 -32.28 15.70
C LEU A 4 22.31 -30.75 15.83
N LYS A 5 23.00 -30.26 16.86
CA LYS A 5 23.22 -28.82 17.06
C LYS A 5 24.04 -28.19 15.94
N MET A 6 25.08 -28.89 15.45
CA MET A 6 25.84 -28.42 14.28
C MET A 6 24.98 -28.36 13.02
N MET A 7 24.16 -29.38 12.77
CA MET A 7 23.30 -29.42 11.59
C MET A 7 22.29 -28.26 11.60
N LEU A 8 21.66 -27.99 12.74
CA LEU A 8 20.79 -26.83 12.93
C LEU A 8 21.51 -25.51 12.68
N CYS A 9 22.72 -25.33 13.24
CA CYS A 9 23.51 -24.12 13.00
C CYS A 9 23.82 -23.92 11.52
N VAL A 10 24.23 -24.97 10.81
CA VAL A 10 24.52 -24.89 9.36
C VAL A 10 23.26 -24.53 8.57
N MET A 11 22.12 -25.16 8.87
CA MET A 11 20.85 -24.85 8.18
C MET A 11 20.42 -23.40 8.39
N MET A 12 20.49 -22.89 9.62
CA MET A 12 20.12 -21.51 9.92
C MET A 12 21.06 -20.52 9.23
N LEU A 13 22.37 -20.78 9.24
CA LEU A 13 23.36 -19.95 8.55
C LEU A 13 23.08 -19.91 7.03
N SER A 14 22.79 -21.05 6.42
CA SER A 14 22.43 -21.11 4.99
C SER A 14 21.17 -20.31 4.68
N LEU A 15 20.13 -20.39 5.53
CA LEU A 15 18.91 -19.57 5.36
C LEU A 15 19.22 -18.07 5.42
N VAL A 16 20.05 -17.65 6.38
CA VAL A 16 20.44 -16.24 6.51
C VAL A 16 21.21 -15.77 5.28
N VAL A 17 22.17 -16.55 4.80
CA VAL A 17 22.94 -16.21 3.59
C VAL A 17 22.03 -16.07 2.37
N VAL A 18 21.10 -17.01 2.16
CA VAL A 18 20.13 -16.93 1.05
C VAL A 18 19.23 -15.70 1.19
N GLY A 19 18.76 -15.39 2.40
CA GLY A 19 17.93 -14.21 2.63
C GLY A 19 18.67 -12.89 2.39
N CYS A 20 19.95 -12.79 2.78
CA CYS A 20 20.76 -11.60 2.60
C CYS A 20 21.27 -11.41 1.17
N ALA A 21 21.56 -12.50 0.46
CA ALA A 21 22.01 -12.46 -0.94
C ALA A 21 20.84 -12.45 -1.93
N SER A 22 19.60 -12.61 -1.46
CA SER A 22 18.41 -12.50 -2.28
C SER A 22 18.26 -11.05 -2.76
N GLU A 23 18.64 -10.81 -4.01
CA GLU A 23 18.26 -9.60 -4.70
C GLU A 23 16.74 -9.58 -4.81
N GLN A 24 16.10 -8.77 -3.97
CA GLN A 24 14.69 -8.50 -4.15
C GLN A 24 14.52 -7.89 -5.54
N SER A 25 13.57 -8.41 -6.31
CA SER A 25 13.14 -7.82 -7.58
C SER A 25 12.48 -6.47 -7.28
N VAL A 26 13.30 -5.47 -6.98
CA VAL A 26 12.89 -4.09 -6.91
C VAL A 26 12.63 -3.72 -8.35
N ARG A 27 11.35 -3.56 -8.70
CA ARG A 27 10.98 -2.97 -9.99
C ARG A 27 11.81 -1.69 -10.12
N PRO A 28 12.36 -1.40 -11.33
CA PRO A 28 13.11 -0.17 -11.53
C PRO A 28 12.36 0.99 -10.88
N CYS A 29 13.07 1.83 -10.11
CA CYS A 29 12.47 2.98 -9.45
C CYS A 29 12.12 4.01 -10.53
N VAL A 30 11.05 3.72 -11.28
CA VAL A 30 10.47 4.65 -12.24
C VAL A 30 9.68 5.64 -11.42
N LYS A 31 9.87 6.93 -11.70
CA LYS A 31 9.05 7.96 -11.09
C LYS A 31 7.58 7.62 -11.35
N PRO A 32 6.74 7.45 -10.32
CA PRO A 32 5.33 7.19 -10.52
C PRO A 32 4.72 8.37 -11.29
N SER A 33 3.69 8.10 -12.10
CA SER A 33 2.98 9.18 -12.78
C SER A 33 2.45 10.17 -11.73
N PRO A 34 2.41 11.47 -12.05
CA PRO A 34 1.77 12.42 -11.17
C PRO A 34 0.31 11.99 -10.91
N PRO A 35 -0.22 12.27 -9.71
CA PRO A 35 -1.61 12.00 -9.43
C PRO A 35 -2.50 12.81 -10.39
N PRO A 36 -3.61 12.23 -10.88
CA PRO A 36 -4.63 12.96 -11.61
C PRO A 36 -5.04 14.28 -10.95
N ALA A 37 -5.32 15.30 -11.77
CA ALA A 37 -5.68 16.63 -11.30
C ALA A 37 -6.87 16.63 -10.32
N TRP A 38 -7.87 15.76 -10.55
CA TRP A 38 -9.05 15.65 -9.69
C TRP A 38 -8.73 15.20 -8.25
N MET A 39 -7.63 14.47 -8.02
CA MET A 39 -7.20 14.08 -6.66
C MET A 39 -6.50 15.21 -5.91
N MET A 40 -6.00 16.21 -6.63
CA MET A 40 -5.37 17.40 -6.01
C MET A 40 -6.40 18.51 -5.77
N GLN A 41 -7.62 18.38 -6.32
CA GLN A 41 -8.69 19.34 -6.11
C GLN A 41 -9.25 19.25 -4.69
N SER A 42 -9.73 20.37 -4.17
CA SER A 42 -10.49 20.39 -2.92
C SER A 42 -11.75 19.54 -3.04
N ALA A 43 -12.23 19.02 -1.91
CA ALA A 43 -13.51 18.32 -1.87
C ALA A 43 -14.61 19.22 -2.47
N PRO A 44 -15.41 18.73 -3.42
CA PRO A 44 -16.52 19.48 -3.98
C PRO A 44 -17.64 19.64 -2.94
N ASP A 45 -18.37 20.74 -3.04
CA ASP A 45 -19.53 20.99 -2.19
C ASP A 45 -20.72 20.15 -2.64
N TRP A 46 -20.79 18.92 -2.12
CA TRP A 46 -21.93 18.03 -2.33
C TRP A 46 -23.15 18.42 -1.52
N GLN A 47 -23.01 19.25 -0.48
CA GLN A 47 -24.12 19.52 0.44
C GLN A 47 -25.15 20.45 -0.20
N THR A 48 -24.71 21.50 -0.89
CA THR A 48 -25.60 22.42 -1.63
C THR A 48 -26.50 21.71 -2.65
N PRO A 49 -26.00 20.90 -3.61
CA PRO A 49 -26.86 20.21 -4.57
C PRO A 49 -27.76 19.18 -3.89
N LEU A 50 -27.26 18.47 -2.87
CA LEU A 50 -28.07 17.51 -2.14
C LEU A 50 -29.24 18.20 -1.42
N ASN A 51 -29.00 19.33 -0.76
CA ASN A 51 -30.05 20.11 -0.12
C ASN A 51 -31.11 20.54 -1.13
N GLY A 52 -30.75 20.92 -2.36
CA GLY A 52 -31.72 21.24 -3.40
C GLY A 52 -32.62 20.06 -3.84
N ILE A 53 -32.12 18.83 -3.71
CA ILE A 53 -32.85 17.60 -4.10
C ILE A 53 -33.68 17.04 -2.95
N ILE A 54 -33.15 17.09 -1.72
CA ILE A 54 -33.76 16.44 -0.55
C ILE A 54 -34.60 17.40 0.31
N SER A 55 -34.54 18.71 0.07
CA SER A 55 -35.38 19.65 0.82
C SER A 55 -36.85 19.35 0.56
N PRO A 56 -37.68 19.27 1.62
CA PRO A 56 -39.12 19.14 1.45
C PRO A 56 -39.63 20.35 0.68
N SER A 57 -40.37 20.11 -0.41
CA SER A 57 -41.16 21.17 -1.03
C SER A 57 -42.25 21.55 -0.04
N GLU A 58 -42.35 22.82 0.33
CA GLU A 58 -43.54 23.32 1.01
C GLU A 58 -44.73 23.01 0.09
N ILE A 59 -45.62 22.14 0.56
CA ILE A 59 -46.93 21.88 -0.06
C ILE A 59 -47.86 22.89 0.61
N ASP A 60 -48.22 23.95 -0.12
CA ASP A 60 -49.37 24.80 0.17
C ASP A 60 -50.68 24.13 -0.28
#